data_AF-A0A4S8LIV0-F1
#
_entry.id   AF-A0A4S8LIV0-F1
#
_cell.length_a   1.000
_cell.length_b   1.000
_cell.length_c   1.000
_cell.angle_alpha   90.00
_cell.angle_beta   90.00
_cell.angle_gamma   90.00
#
_symmetry.space_group_name_H-M   'P 1'
#
loop_
_entity.id
_entity.type
_entity.pdbx_description
1 polymer ?
#
loop_
_entity_poly.entity_id
_entity_poly.type
_entity_poly.pdbx_seq_one_letter_code
_entity_poly.pdbx_strand_id
1 'polypeptide(L)'
;VCAEVEAEYTRKTNKVVSLNHVTVWNLVHGGQLQANYNAEKSWLTQEETEEVIDYVLELASWGHPLDHRRLKEHADELCRARLGSAFPESGVGKRWTYRFVAKHSDRL
;
A
#
# COMPACT_ATOMS: atom_id res chain seq x y z
N VAL A 1 -6.03 18.67 -24.74
CA VAL A 1 -5.19 17.97 -23.75
C VAL A 1 -5.94 16.88 -22.98
N CYS A 2 -6.76 17.17 -21.94
CA CYS A 2 -7.38 16.10 -21.13
C CYS A 2 -8.26 15.15 -21.96
N ALA A 3 -9.20 15.69 -22.75
CA ALA A 3 -10.09 14.89 -23.61
C ALA A 3 -9.34 14.07 -24.69
N GLU A 4 -8.23 14.60 -25.21
CA GLU A 4 -7.39 13.89 -26.19
C GLU A 4 -6.65 12.71 -25.54
N VAL A 5 -6.12 12.91 -24.33
CA VAL A 5 -5.45 11.87 -23.54
C VAL A 5 -6.44 10.78 -23.13
N GLU A 6 -7.66 11.14 -22.73
CA GLU A 6 -8.74 10.18 -22.43
C GLU A 6 -9.12 9.35 -23.66
N ALA A 7 -9.27 9.99 -24.83
CA ALA A 7 -9.60 9.31 -26.08
C ALA A 7 -8.49 8.35 -26.52
N GLU A 8 -7.22 8.75 -26.41
CA GLU A 8 -6.08 7.87 -26.69
C GLU A 8 -6.00 6.69 -25.73
N TYR A 9 -6.19 6.91 -24.43
CA TYR A 9 -6.16 5.86 -23.42
C TYR A 9 -7.27 4.83 -23.66
N THR A 10 -8.48 5.32 -23.97
CA THR A 10 -9.62 4.48 -24.33
C THR A 10 -9.32 3.67 -25.58
N ARG A 11 -8.74 4.28 -26.63
CA ARG A 11 -8.36 3.57 -27.86
C ARG A 11 -7.33 2.46 -27.63
N LYS A 12 -6.39 2.65 -26.70
CA LYS A 12 -5.32 1.68 -26.40
C LYS A 12 -5.74 0.57 -25.45
N THR A 13 -6.61 0.86 -24.47
CA THR A 13 -6.92 -0.07 -23.36
C THR A 13 -8.38 -0.52 -23.31
N ASN A 14 -9.25 0.05 -24.16
CA ASN A 14 -10.71 -0.08 -24.10
C ASN A 14 -11.35 0.32 -22.76
N LYS A 15 -10.61 1.04 -21.89
CA LYS A 15 -11.11 1.55 -20.62
C LYS A 15 -11.35 3.05 -20.74
N VAL A 16 -12.58 3.47 -20.47
CA VAL A 16 -12.94 4.88 -20.39
C VAL A 16 -12.54 5.42 -19.03
N VAL A 17 -11.72 6.46 -19.02
CA VAL A 17 -11.31 7.17 -17.80
C VAL A 17 -11.66 8.63 -18.00
N SER A 18 -12.20 9.27 -16.96
CA SER A 18 -12.44 10.71 -16.92
C SER A 18 -11.37 11.39 -16.07
N LEU A 19 -10.66 12.33 -16.66
CA LEU A 19 -9.63 13.15 -16.03
C LEU A 19 -10.23 14.49 -15.62
N ASN A 20 -10.15 14.80 -14.33
CA ASN A 20 -10.51 16.11 -13.84
C ASN A 20 -9.40 17.12 -14.18
N HIS A 21 -9.74 18.15 -14.96
CA HIS A 21 -8.82 19.20 -15.38
C HIS A 21 -8.08 19.87 -14.21
N VAL A 22 -8.78 20.13 -13.10
CA VAL A 22 -8.20 20.76 -11.91
C VAL A 22 -7.19 19.84 -11.24
N THR A 23 -7.48 18.54 -11.15
CA THR A 23 -6.56 17.56 -10.59
C THR A 23 -5.28 17.47 -11.43
N VAL A 24 -5.39 17.43 -12.76
CA VAL A 24 -4.22 17.41 -13.65
C VAL A 24 -3.41 18.70 -13.50
N TRP A 25 -4.07 19.85 -13.48
CA TRP A 25 -3.41 21.14 -13.29
C TRP A 25 -2.66 21.22 -11.95
N ASN A 26 -3.30 20.80 -10.85
CA ASN A 26 -2.68 20.77 -9.53
C ASN A 26 -1.44 19.87 -9.51
N LEU A 27 -1.51 18.68 -10.12
CA LEU A 27 -0.35 17.77 -10.20
C LEU A 27 0.82 18.38 -10.99
N VAL A 28 0.55 19.09 -12.09
CA VAL A 28 1.59 19.79 -12.88
C VAL A 28 2.26 20.90 -12.07
N HIS A 29 1.53 21.55 -11.15
CA HIS A 29 2.04 22.62 -10.30
C HIS A 29 2.62 22.12 -8.97
N GLY A 30 2.98 20.83 -8.89
CA GLY A 30 3.64 20.25 -7.71
C GLY A 30 2.68 19.66 -6.67
N GLY A 31 1.41 19.47 -7.02
CA GLY A 31 0.46 18.73 -6.20
C GLY A 31 0.88 17.28 -6.03
N GLN A 32 0.54 16.69 -4.88
CA GLN A 32 0.92 15.32 -4.54
C GLN A 32 -0.18 14.33 -4.95
N LEU A 33 0.23 13.18 -5.50
CA LEU A 33 -0.69 12.08 -5.76
C LEU A 33 -1.27 11.56 -4.45
N GLN A 34 -2.58 11.28 -4.44
CA GLN A 34 -3.25 10.72 -3.27
C GLN A 34 -2.61 9.41 -2.80
N ALA A 35 -2.10 8.60 -3.73
CA ALA A 35 -1.37 7.38 -3.41
C ALA A 35 -0.09 7.67 -2.59
N ASN A 36 0.68 8.69 -2.97
CA ASN A 36 1.90 9.09 -2.25
C ASN A 36 1.56 9.64 -0.87
N TYR A 37 0.55 10.50 -0.78
CA TYR A 37 0.10 11.05 0.50
C TYR A 37 -0.45 9.98 1.46
N ASN A 38 -1.13 8.96 0.93
CA ASN A 38 -1.57 7.82 1.73
C ASN A 38 -0.41 6.89 2.12
N ALA A 39 0.62 6.77 1.27
CA ALA A 39 1.83 6.01 1.59
C ALA A 39 2.60 6.65 2.75
N GLU A 40 2.67 7.99 2.82
CA GLU A 40 3.25 8.71 3.97
C GLU A 40 2.51 8.45 5.29
N LYS A 41 1.24 8.08 5.23
CA LYS A 41 0.43 7.70 6.40
C LYS A 41 0.51 6.21 6.74
N SER A 42 1.25 5.42 5.96
CA SER A 42 1.45 4.00 6.23
C SER A 42 2.30 3.82 7.49
N TRP A 43 2.02 2.78 8.26
CA TRP A 43 2.87 2.41 9.39
C TRP A 43 4.23 1.93 8.93
N LEU A 44 4.25 1.04 7.93
CA LEU A 44 5.47 0.47 7.36
C LEU A 44 6.04 1.35 6.25
N THR A 45 7.36 1.43 6.17
CA THR A 45 8.07 1.93 4.98
C THR A 45 7.91 0.94 3.83
N GLN A 46 8.39 1.33 2.63
CA GLN A 46 8.38 0.42 1.50
C GLN A 46 9.28 -0.80 1.77
N GLU A 47 10.47 -0.59 2.33
CA GLU A 47 11.39 -1.67 2.66
C GLU A 47 10.80 -2.63 3.70
N GLU A 48 10.21 -2.09 4.77
CA GLU A 48 9.56 -2.91 5.80
C GLU A 48 8.34 -3.68 5.24
N THR A 49 7.63 -3.10 4.27
CA THR A 49 6.51 -3.78 3.60
C THR A 49 7.01 -4.98 2.83
N GLU A 50 8.15 -4.86 2.13
CA GLU A 50 8.74 -5.99 1.40
C GLU A 50 9.21 -7.09 2.34
N GLU A 51 9.86 -6.73 3.45
CA GLU A 51 10.27 -7.70 4.47
C GLU A 51 9.07 -8.50 5.02
N VAL A 52 7.95 -7.84 5.28
CA VAL A 52 6.72 -8.52 5.73
C VAL A 52 6.14 -9.45 4.66
N ILE A 53 6.22 -9.07 3.38
CA ILE A 53 5.74 -9.94 2.29
C ILE A 53 6.64 -11.17 2.16
N ASP A 54 7.96 -10.98 2.18
CA ASP A 54 8.94 -12.06 2.09
C ASP A 54 8.78 -13.03 3.26
N TYR A 55 8.61 -12.52 4.49
CA TYR A 55 8.31 -13.33 5.67
C TYR A 55 7.05 -14.20 5.48
N VAL A 56 5.98 -13.62 4.93
CA VAL A 56 4.73 -14.37 4.68
C VAL A 56 4.93 -15.45 3.61
N LEU A 57 5.67 -15.14 2.54
CA LEU A 57 6.00 -16.10 1.47
C LEU A 57 6.88 -17.24 1.97
N GLU A 58 7.86 -16.95 2.84
CA GLU A 58 8.69 -17.97 3.49
C GLU A 58 7.84 -18.91 4.35
N LEU A 59 6.94 -18.36 5.18
CA LEU A 59 6.01 -19.17 5.97
C LEU A 59 5.13 -20.06 5.09
N ALA A 60 4.61 -19.52 3.99
CA ALA A 60 3.81 -20.27 3.03
C ALA A 60 4.63 -21.39 2.37
N SER A 61 5.90 -21.14 2.05
CA SER A 61 6.82 -22.13 1.48
C SER A 61 7.06 -23.33 2.40
N TRP A 62 7.03 -23.10 3.73
CA TRP A 62 7.13 -24.14 4.74
C TRP A 62 5.79 -24.86 5.00
N GLY A 63 4.73 -24.50 4.27
CA GLY A 63 3.41 -25.08 4.40
C GLY A 63 2.58 -24.52 5.56
N HIS A 64 3.00 -23.40 6.15
CA HIS A 64 2.20 -22.73 7.17
C HIS A 64 1.15 -21.81 6.52
N PRO A 65 -0.14 -21.93 6.88
CA PRO A 65 -1.15 -20.97 6.47
C PRO A 65 -0.81 -19.57 6.98
N LEU A 66 -1.26 -18.55 6.24
CA LEU A 66 -1.12 -17.15 6.66
C LEU A 66 -1.90 -16.92 7.96
N ASP A 67 -1.16 -16.72 9.06
CA ASP A 67 -1.72 -16.38 10.37
C ASP A 67 -1.72 -14.85 10.54
N HIS A 68 -2.92 -14.25 10.52
CA HIS A 68 -3.09 -12.82 10.75
C HIS A 68 -2.48 -12.33 12.07
N ARG A 69 -2.41 -13.17 13.11
CA ARG A 69 -1.77 -12.80 14.37
C ARG A 69 -0.26 -12.66 14.18
N ARG A 70 0.41 -13.64 13.59
CA ARG A 70 1.86 -13.59 13.32
C ARG A 70 2.22 -12.43 12.40
N LEU A 71 1.41 -12.20 11.36
CA LEU A 71 1.56 -11.06 10.46
C LEU A 71 1.51 -9.73 11.23
N LYS A 72 0.58 -9.58 12.17
CA LYS A 72 0.49 -8.40 13.03
C LYS A 72 1.70 -8.27 13.95
N GLU A 73 2.10 -9.36 14.60
CA GLU A 73 3.22 -9.39 15.53
C GLU A 73 4.52 -8.97 14.83
N HIS A 74 4.81 -9.54 13.67
CA HIS A 74 5.99 -9.21 12.89
C HIS A 74 5.98 -7.75 12.40
N ALA A 75 4.85 -7.26 11.88
CA ALA A 75 4.73 -5.85 11.49
C ALA A 75 4.85 -4.89 12.68
N ASP A 76 4.29 -5.25 13.84
CA ASP A 76 4.41 -4.48 15.07
C ASP A 76 5.86 -4.46 15.58
N GLU A 77 6.61 -5.56 15.45
CA GLU A 77 8.03 -5.63 15.83
C GLU A 77 8.90 -4.70 14.99
N LEU A 78 8.74 -4.70 13.67
CA LEU A 78 9.44 -3.78 12.76
C LEU A 78 9.11 -2.32 13.11
N CYS A 79 7.83 -2.01 13.26
CA CYS A 79 7.38 -0.67 13.63
C CYS A 79 7.93 -0.24 15.00
N ARG A 80 7.92 -1.12 16.01
CA ARG A 80 8.49 -0.82 17.34
C ARG A 80 10.00 -0.61 17.27
N ALA A 81 10.72 -1.41 16.48
CA ALA A 81 12.16 -1.28 16.33
C ALA A 81 12.53 0.08 15.71
N ARG A 82 11.76 0.57 14.73
CA ARG A 82 12.02 1.87 14.08
C ARG A 82 11.47 3.07 14.85
N LEU A 83 10.22 3.00 15.31
CA LEU A 83 9.50 4.15 15.87
C LEU A 83 9.59 4.22 17.41
N GLY A 84 9.98 3.14 18.08
CA GLY A 84 10.11 3.09 19.54
C GLY A 84 8.83 3.52 20.25
N SER A 85 8.95 4.50 21.14
CA SER A 85 7.84 5.04 21.94
C SER A 85 6.81 5.85 21.13
N ALA A 86 7.13 6.24 19.89
CA ALA A 86 6.17 6.91 19.02
C ALA A 86 5.15 5.94 18.42
N PHE A 87 5.43 4.63 18.46
CA PHE A 87 4.50 3.61 17.99
C PHE A 87 3.43 3.31 19.06
N PRO A 88 2.14 3.27 18.69
CA PRO A 88 1.09 2.95 19.65
C PRO A 88 1.26 1.57 20.28
N GLU A 89 1.02 1.43 21.58
CA GLU A 89 1.05 0.13 22.27
C GLU A 89 0.06 -0.88 21.67
N SER A 90 -1.04 -0.39 21.09
CA SER A 90 -2.03 -1.22 20.38
C SER A 90 -1.53 -1.83 19.07
N GLY A 91 -0.38 -1.38 18.57
CA GLY A 91 0.19 -1.80 17.30
C GLY A 91 -0.48 -1.17 16.07
N VAL A 92 -0.26 -1.79 14.90
CA VAL A 92 -0.76 -1.36 13.58
C VAL A 92 -2.29 -1.32 13.46
N GLY A 93 -3.01 -1.89 14.43
CA GLY A 93 -4.47 -1.88 14.54
C GLY A 93 -5.17 -3.15 14.04
N LYS A 94 -6.41 -3.38 14.49
CA LYS A 94 -7.13 -4.66 14.33
C LYS A 94 -7.46 -5.06 12.89
N ARG A 95 -7.71 -4.09 12.00
CA ARG A 95 -8.07 -4.34 10.58
C ARG A 95 -6.88 -4.23 9.63
N TRP A 96 -5.69 -3.94 10.16
CA TRP A 96 -4.52 -3.68 9.34
C TRP A 96 -4.13 -4.92 8.54
N THR A 97 -4.11 -6.10 9.17
CA THR A 97 -3.72 -7.37 8.52
C THR A 97 -4.62 -7.73 7.35
N TYR A 98 -5.94 -7.57 7.48
CA TYR A 98 -6.88 -7.76 6.39
C TYR A 98 -6.63 -6.79 5.23
N ARG A 99 -6.38 -5.50 5.53
CA ARG A 99 -6.08 -4.49 4.51
C ARG A 99 -4.74 -4.76 3.83
N PHE A 100 -3.75 -5.25 4.58
CA PHE A 100 -2.44 -5.62 4.06
C PHE A 100 -2.56 -6.76 3.05
N VAL A 101 -3.21 -7.86 3.45
CA VAL A 101 -3.44 -9.01 2.55
C VAL A 101 -4.25 -8.60 1.32
N ALA A 102 -5.33 -7.81 1.49
CA ALA A 102 -6.13 -7.36 0.36
C ALA A 102 -5.36 -6.42 -0.59
N LYS A 103 -4.42 -5.62 -0.07
CA LYS A 103 -3.58 -4.71 -0.88
C LYS A 103 -2.50 -5.45 -1.66
N HIS A 104 -2.01 -6.57 -1.13
CA HIS A 104 -0.88 -7.34 -1.68
C HIS A 104 -1.31 -8.75 -2.15
N SER A 105 -2.59 -8.94 -2.48
CA SER A 105 -3.17 -10.23 -2.88
C SER A 105 -2.70 -10.73 -4.24
N ASP A 106 -2.10 -9.85 -5.06
CA ASP A 106 -1.41 -10.23 -6.28
C ASP A 106 -0.07 -10.94 -6.00
N ARG A 107 0.45 -10.80 -4.79
CA ARG A 107 1.74 -11.32 -4.35
C ARG A 107 1.65 -12.41 -3.27
N LEU A 108 0.53 -12.48 -2.54
CA LEU A 108 0.25 -13.41 -1.44
C LEU A 108 -0.84 -14.42 -1.81
#